data_AF-A0A3R6YYL1-F1
#
_entry.id   AF-A0A3R6YYL1-F1
#
_cell.length_a   1.000
_cell.length_b   1.000
_cell.length_c   1.000
_cell.angle_alpha   90.00
_cell.angle_beta   90.00
_cell.angle_gamma   90.00
#
_symmetry.space_group_name_H-M   'P 1'
#
loop_
_entity.id
_entity.type
_entity.pdbx_description
1 polymer ?
#
loop_
_entity_poly.entity_id
_entity_poly.type
_entity_poly.pdbx_seq_one_letter_code
_entity_poly.pdbx_strand_id
1 'polypeptide(L)'
;MKSTFALTVVAEAVLATLDETSVLLPSVVGLPPFCTFTSYPRGVGTVPKSCAPGQERIGVFCYDDCPDGMSRNHLDCHSNCPQREGQVFEDHGLFCRLSEYSRGAGYPWRANDGLSFNGAMERCEAKHGKDKCEKYGLMVYPKCADRYSAFGCCLCRPNPPDCEELGLGKNFDLSCAKKIVIGKPELGVCASDEELDTGLCYEKCKEGFYGVGPVCWTSIPSGWASCVTFAAKSSSDCAEWTDIPGGYPTCDQVTALMLRTLEN
;
A
#
# COMPACT_ATOMS: atom_id res chain seq x y z
N MET A 1 71.53 -80.73 -29.86
CA MET A 1 70.72 -80.95 -28.66
C MET A 1 71.12 -79.90 -27.63
N LYS A 2 70.14 -79.26 -27.00
CA LYS A 2 70.21 -77.98 -26.27
C LYS A 2 71.24 -77.94 -25.14
N SER A 3 71.91 -76.80 -24.95
CA SER A 3 72.25 -76.32 -23.62
C SER A 3 72.41 -74.80 -23.61
N THR A 4 71.59 -74.17 -22.76
CA THR A 4 71.54 -72.76 -22.38
C THR A 4 72.52 -72.55 -21.22
N PHE A 5 73.24 -71.43 -21.14
CA PHE A 5 73.64 -70.85 -19.85
C PHE A 5 73.81 -69.33 -19.98
N ALA A 6 73.00 -68.61 -19.21
CA ALA A 6 73.06 -67.16 -19.03
C ALA A 6 73.98 -66.83 -17.84
N LEU A 7 74.74 -65.74 -17.97
CA LEU A 7 75.66 -65.21 -16.96
C LEU A 7 75.01 -64.06 -16.16
N THR A 8 74.94 -64.23 -14.83
CA THR A 8 75.41 -63.35 -13.72
C THR A 8 75.37 -61.80 -13.89
N VAL A 9 75.07 -60.95 -12.90
CA VAL A 9 75.69 -60.72 -11.56
C VAL A 9 74.78 -59.80 -10.71
N VAL A 10 74.91 -59.87 -9.38
CA VAL A 10 74.26 -59.14 -8.26
C VAL A 10 74.87 -57.74 -7.99
N ALA A 11 74.08 -56.75 -7.52
CA ALA A 11 74.57 -55.67 -6.65
C ALA A 11 73.42 -54.99 -5.86
N GLU A 12 73.61 -54.82 -4.55
CA GLU A 12 72.73 -54.10 -3.60
C GLU A 12 72.98 -52.58 -3.63
N ALA A 13 71.96 -51.74 -3.30
CA ALA A 13 72.15 -50.45 -2.63
C ALA A 13 70.84 -49.79 -2.12
N VAL A 14 70.82 -49.56 -0.80
CA VAL A 14 70.44 -48.35 -0.03
C VAL A 14 69.04 -47.71 -0.15
N LEU A 15 68.40 -47.59 1.02
CA LEU A 15 67.18 -46.83 1.33
C LEU A 15 67.44 -45.31 1.30
N ALA A 16 66.58 -44.53 0.64
CA ALA A 16 66.51 -43.07 0.81
C ALA A 16 65.03 -42.61 0.86
N THR A 17 64.76 -41.78 1.86
CA THR A 17 63.50 -41.13 2.24
C THR A 17 62.95 -40.23 1.13
N LEU A 18 61.64 -40.29 0.87
CA LEU A 18 60.92 -39.30 0.06
C LEU A 18 60.17 -38.33 0.98
N ASP A 19 60.61 -37.08 0.90
CA ASP A 19 60.10 -35.88 1.54
C ASP A 19 58.78 -35.42 0.87
N GLU A 20 57.86 -34.92 1.68
CA GLU A 20 56.56 -34.39 1.24
C GLU A 20 56.74 -33.08 0.49
N THR A 21 56.02 -32.92 -0.64
CA THR A 21 55.36 -31.69 -1.13
C THR A 21 55.19 -31.74 -2.65
N SER A 22 54.39 -32.69 -3.14
CA SER A 22 53.79 -32.57 -4.46
C SER A 22 52.44 -31.85 -4.33
N VAL A 23 52.47 -30.54 -4.56
CA VAL A 23 51.28 -29.77 -4.94
C VAL A 23 50.74 -30.40 -6.23
N LEU A 24 49.76 -31.29 -6.09
CA LEU A 24 48.94 -31.75 -7.19
C LEU A 24 47.93 -30.64 -7.48
N LEU A 25 48.21 -29.86 -8.52
CA LEU A 25 47.17 -29.17 -9.28
C LEU A 25 46.28 -30.25 -9.92
N PRO A 26 44.99 -30.38 -9.56
CA PRO A 26 44.09 -31.22 -10.32
C PRO A 26 43.62 -30.40 -11.51
N SER A 27 44.21 -30.68 -12.68
CA SER A 27 43.60 -30.42 -13.97
C SER A 27 42.37 -31.34 -14.13
N VAL A 28 41.29 -31.06 -13.40
CA VAL A 28 39.98 -31.64 -13.70
C VAL A 28 39.19 -30.56 -14.44
N VAL A 29 38.91 -30.82 -15.72
CA VAL A 29 37.98 -30.03 -16.55
C VAL A 29 36.56 -30.35 -16.07
N GLY A 30 36.24 -29.95 -14.84
CA GLY A 30 35.01 -30.29 -14.17
C GLY A 30 34.61 -29.17 -13.23
N LEU A 31 33.30 -28.91 -13.17
CA LEU A 31 32.73 -27.88 -12.32
C LEU A 31 33.05 -28.18 -10.84
N PRO A 32 33.53 -27.20 -10.04
CA PRO A 32 33.94 -27.42 -8.65
C PRO A 32 32.85 -28.12 -7.81
N PRO A 33 33.21 -28.88 -6.77
CA PRO A 33 32.26 -29.65 -5.96
C PRO A 33 31.43 -28.79 -4.99
N PHE A 34 31.95 -27.62 -4.61
CA PHE A 34 31.29 -26.64 -3.76
C PHE A 34 31.74 -25.22 -4.12
N CYS A 35 31.08 -24.22 -3.55
CA CYS A 35 31.36 -22.81 -3.76
C CYS A 35 31.12 -22.01 -2.49
N THR A 36 31.89 -20.94 -2.25
CA THR A 36 31.77 -20.14 -1.03
C THR A 36 30.74 -19.04 -1.18
N PHE A 37 30.03 -18.71 -0.08
CA PHE A 37 29.12 -17.58 -0.07
C PHE A 37 29.90 -16.28 -0.03
N THR A 38 29.45 -15.30 -0.81
CA THR A 38 29.91 -13.92 -0.69
C THR A 38 28.74 -12.98 -0.51
N SER A 39 29.06 -11.82 0.02
CA SER A 39 28.08 -10.76 0.22
C SER A 39 28.74 -9.40 0.09
N TYR A 40 27.96 -8.40 -0.27
CA TYR A 40 28.42 -7.01 -0.28
C TYR A 40 27.28 -6.07 0.13
N PRO A 41 27.58 -4.89 0.71
CA PRO A 41 26.57 -3.94 1.12
C PRO A 41 25.96 -3.22 -0.09
N ARG A 42 24.67 -2.86 0.00
CA ARG A 42 23.92 -2.08 -1.01
C ARG A 42 23.27 -0.81 -0.45
N GLY A 43 23.85 -0.29 0.64
CA GLY A 43 23.33 0.86 1.38
C GLY A 43 22.29 0.51 2.44
N VAL A 44 21.93 1.48 3.27
CA VAL A 44 20.99 1.31 4.40
C VAL A 44 19.52 1.27 3.99
N GLY A 45 19.24 1.56 2.72
CA GLY A 45 17.89 1.67 2.16
C GLY A 45 17.27 3.05 2.41
N THR A 46 16.25 3.38 1.62
CA THR A 46 15.50 4.63 1.77
C THR A 46 14.00 4.38 1.77
N VAL A 47 13.23 5.22 2.47
CA VAL A 47 11.77 5.10 2.46
C VAL A 47 11.26 5.46 1.06
N PRO A 48 10.35 4.67 0.46
CA PRO A 48 9.72 5.00 -0.80
C PRO A 48 9.15 6.43 -0.79
N LYS A 49 9.48 7.21 -1.83
CA LYS A 49 9.09 8.63 -1.90
C LYS A 49 7.87 8.86 -2.80
N SER A 50 7.52 7.87 -3.61
CA SER A 50 6.50 7.93 -4.65
C SER A 50 5.43 6.86 -4.43
N CYS A 51 4.22 7.11 -4.93
CA CYS A 51 3.12 6.15 -4.91
C CYS A 51 2.87 5.60 -6.32
N ALA A 52 2.11 4.51 -6.40
CA ALA A 52 1.66 4.01 -7.69
C ALA A 52 0.68 4.99 -8.36
N PRO A 53 0.46 4.91 -9.68
CA PRO A 53 -0.57 5.70 -10.34
C PRO A 53 -1.97 5.46 -9.72
N GLY A 54 -2.73 6.54 -9.51
CA GLY A 54 -4.05 6.47 -8.86
C GLY A 54 -3.98 6.45 -7.33
N GLN A 55 -2.83 6.82 -6.75
CA GLN A 55 -2.63 6.94 -5.31
C GLN A 55 -2.05 8.29 -4.94
N GLU A 56 -2.46 8.78 -3.78
CA GLU A 56 -1.89 9.95 -3.14
C GLU A 56 -1.06 9.56 -1.91
N ARG A 57 -0.03 10.37 -1.63
CA ARG A 57 0.86 10.13 -0.49
C ARG A 57 0.38 10.89 0.74
N ILE A 58 0.10 10.17 1.82
CA ILE A 58 -0.23 10.76 3.13
C ILE A 58 0.78 10.25 4.16
N GLY A 59 1.70 11.13 4.55
CA GLY A 59 2.82 10.77 5.43
C GLY A 59 3.81 9.84 4.73
N VAL A 60 4.00 8.64 5.30
CA VAL A 60 4.90 7.60 4.76
C VAL A 60 4.18 6.53 3.94
N PHE A 61 2.86 6.58 3.88
CA PHE A 61 2.05 5.60 3.17
C PHE A 61 1.41 6.22 1.93
N CYS A 62 1.05 5.34 1.01
CA CYS A 62 0.25 5.63 -0.16
C CYS A 62 -1.17 5.15 0.07
N TYR A 63 -2.15 5.90 -0.42
CA TYR A 63 -3.57 5.59 -0.33
C TYR A 63 -4.17 5.77 -1.71
N ASP A 64 -5.08 4.87 -2.08
CA ASP A 64 -5.85 5.03 -3.31
C ASP A 64 -6.58 6.37 -3.32
N ASP A 65 -6.57 7.04 -4.49
CA ASP A 65 -7.31 8.26 -4.71
C ASP A 65 -8.80 8.04 -4.37
N CYS A 66 -9.43 9.08 -3.84
CA CYS A 66 -10.84 8.95 -3.47
C CYS A 66 -11.72 8.71 -4.70
N PRO A 67 -12.70 7.79 -4.61
CA PRO A 67 -13.66 7.59 -5.68
C PRO A 67 -14.42 8.87 -6.02
N ASP A 68 -14.94 8.94 -7.25
CA ASP A 68 -15.73 10.08 -7.71
C ASP A 68 -16.86 10.42 -6.74
N GLY A 69 -17.00 11.71 -6.45
CA GLY A 69 -18.01 12.21 -5.50
C GLY A 69 -17.63 12.03 -4.02
N MET A 70 -16.40 11.63 -3.71
CA MET A 70 -15.85 11.62 -2.35
C MET A 70 -14.66 12.57 -2.23
N SER A 71 -14.39 13.03 -1.01
CA SER A 71 -13.20 13.82 -0.69
C SER A 71 -12.42 13.19 0.46
N ARG A 72 -11.10 13.36 0.44
CA ARG A 72 -10.23 12.89 1.52
C ARG A 72 -10.54 13.64 2.81
N ASN A 73 -10.85 12.88 3.86
CA ASN A 73 -10.93 13.34 5.23
C ASN A 73 -9.95 12.53 6.06
N HIS A 74 -8.84 13.16 6.43
CA HIS A 74 -7.71 12.48 7.09
C HIS A 74 -7.14 11.34 6.25
N LEU A 75 -7.43 10.07 6.59
CA LEU A 75 -6.99 8.89 5.84
C LEU A 75 -8.11 8.25 5.05
N ASP A 76 -9.37 8.63 5.28
CA ASP A 76 -10.54 7.99 4.70
C ASP A 76 -11.17 8.88 3.62
N CYS A 77 -11.92 8.27 2.70
CA CYS A 77 -12.70 9.01 1.71
C CYS A 77 -14.15 9.12 2.17
N HIS A 78 -14.65 10.33 2.30
CA HIS A 78 -16.01 10.62 2.74
C HIS A 78 -16.83 11.13 1.55
N SER A 79 -18.07 10.66 1.37
CA SER A 79 -18.98 11.21 0.36
C SER A 79 -19.16 12.73 0.49
N ASN A 80 -19.12 13.42 -0.64
CA ASN A 80 -19.47 14.83 -0.73
C ASN A 80 -20.98 14.99 -0.53
N CYS A 81 -21.38 16.09 0.10
CA CYS A 81 -22.80 16.39 0.24
C CYS A 81 -23.41 16.77 -1.11
N PRO A 82 -24.59 16.23 -1.45
CA PRO A 82 -25.20 16.43 -2.75
C PRO A 82 -25.65 17.88 -2.93
N GLN A 83 -25.55 18.37 -4.15
CA GLN A 83 -26.15 19.64 -4.56
C GLN A 83 -27.41 19.32 -5.38
N ARG A 84 -28.58 19.73 -4.88
CA ARG A 84 -29.87 19.56 -5.57
C ARG A 84 -30.55 20.92 -5.74
N GLU A 85 -31.17 21.15 -6.88
CA GLU A 85 -31.88 22.40 -7.13
C GLU A 85 -33.01 22.60 -6.10
N GLY A 86 -33.00 23.74 -5.41
CA GLY A 86 -33.98 24.06 -4.35
C GLY A 86 -33.76 23.37 -3.00
N GLN A 87 -32.69 22.59 -2.84
CA GLN A 87 -32.35 21.90 -1.59
C GLN A 87 -30.87 22.08 -1.27
N VAL A 88 -30.57 22.68 -0.11
CA VAL A 88 -29.20 22.92 0.34
C VAL A 88 -28.85 21.86 1.38
N PHE A 89 -27.76 21.12 1.16
CA PHE A 89 -27.21 20.21 2.15
C PHE A 89 -25.97 20.83 2.80
N GLU A 90 -25.99 20.95 4.11
CA GLU A 90 -24.85 21.37 4.92
C GLU A 90 -24.02 20.17 5.34
N ASP A 91 -22.70 20.33 5.29
CA ASP A 91 -21.76 19.33 5.76
C ASP A 91 -21.56 19.47 7.28
N HIS A 92 -22.10 18.51 8.04
CA HIS A 92 -21.95 18.41 9.49
C HIS A 92 -20.97 17.28 9.85
N GLY A 93 -19.91 17.12 9.06
CA GLY A 93 -18.85 16.13 9.28
C GLY A 93 -19.22 14.77 8.72
N LEU A 94 -19.68 13.85 9.57
CA LEU A 94 -20.12 12.51 9.16
C LEU A 94 -21.52 12.49 8.54
N PHE A 95 -22.20 13.63 8.53
CA PHE A 95 -23.56 13.76 8.03
C PHE A 95 -23.68 14.92 7.04
N CYS A 96 -24.53 14.74 6.04
CA CYS A 96 -25.05 15.81 5.20
C CYS A 96 -26.46 16.15 5.66
N ARG A 97 -26.66 17.33 6.23
CA ARG A 97 -27.97 17.76 6.74
C ARG A 97 -28.68 18.64 5.73
N LEU A 98 -29.90 18.27 5.36
CA LEU A 98 -30.75 19.13 4.54
C LEU A 98 -31.21 20.35 5.37
N SER A 99 -30.93 21.55 4.85
CA SER A 99 -31.14 22.80 5.59
C SER A 99 -32.60 23.12 5.81
N GLU A 100 -32.88 23.67 6.99
CA GLU A 100 -34.14 24.32 7.36
C GLU A 100 -33.93 25.83 7.34
N TYR A 101 -35.00 26.60 7.21
CA TYR A 101 -34.88 28.05 7.32
C TYR A 101 -35.98 28.67 8.18
N SER A 102 -35.68 29.82 8.76
CA SER A 102 -36.60 30.55 9.62
C SER A 102 -37.57 31.42 8.82
N ARG A 103 -38.82 31.48 9.28
CA ARG A 103 -39.86 32.41 8.82
C ARG A 103 -39.84 33.76 9.54
N GLY A 104 -38.88 33.95 10.46
CA GLY A 104 -38.77 35.12 11.33
C GLY A 104 -39.67 35.04 12.56
N ALA A 105 -39.78 36.18 13.27
CA ALA A 105 -40.57 36.27 14.52
C ALA A 105 -42.09 36.18 14.29
N GLY A 106 -42.56 36.39 13.06
CA GLY A 106 -43.98 36.47 12.73
C GLY A 106 -44.62 37.79 13.11
N TYR A 107 -45.91 37.89 12.83
CA TYR A 107 -46.75 39.06 13.02
C TYR A 107 -47.75 38.77 14.14
N PRO A 108 -47.53 39.31 15.36
CA PRO A 108 -48.46 39.10 16.47
C PRO A 108 -49.76 39.85 16.24
N TRP A 109 -50.81 39.38 16.91
CA TRP A 109 -52.01 40.16 17.12
C TRP A 109 -51.70 41.42 17.94
N ARG A 110 -52.30 42.55 17.58
CA ARG A 110 -52.20 43.82 18.30
C ARG A 110 -53.58 44.25 18.79
N ALA A 111 -53.62 45.01 19.88
CA ALA A 111 -54.87 45.45 20.51
C ALA A 111 -55.82 46.22 19.55
N ASN A 112 -55.26 46.87 18.54
CA ASN A 112 -56.01 47.59 17.52
C ASN A 112 -56.51 46.70 16.36
N ASP A 113 -56.21 45.39 16.35
CA ASP A 113 -56.67 44.44 15.33
C ASP A 113 -58.09 43.88 15.63
N GLY A 114 -58.72 44.33 16.72
CA GLY A 114 -60.02 43.80 17.20
C GLY A 114 -59.92 42.33 17.61
N LEU A 115 -61.00 41.55 17.59
CA LEU A 115 -60.94 40.12 17.98
C LEU A 115 -60.45 39.19 16.83
N SER A 116 -59.89 39.73 15.75
CA SER A 116 -59.50 38.98 14.55
C SER A 116 -57.99 39.05 14.28
N PHE A 117 -57.47 38.13 13.46
CA PHE A 117 -56.08 38.14 12.99
C PHE A 117 -55.89 38.90 11.66
N ASN A 118 -56.93 39.57 11.15
CA ASN A 118 -56.88 40.22 9.84
C ASN A 118 -55.81 41.32 9.79
N GLY A 119 -55.71 42.16 10.83
CA GLY A 119 -54.67 43.18 10.90
C GLY A 119 -53.25 42.61 10.93
N ALA A 120 -53.05 41.45 11.57
CA ALA A 120 -51.77 40.72 11.52
C ALA A 120 -51.49 40.14 10.13
N MET A 121 -52.53 39.64 9.45
CA MET A 121 -52.45 39.12 8.08
C MET A 121 -52.07 40.22 7.09
N GLU A 122 -52.77 41.36 7.12
CA GLU A 122 -52.49 42.51 6.26
C GLU A 122 -51.05 43.02 6.43
N ARG A 123 -50.54 43.08 7.68
CA ARG A 123 -49.14 43.45 7.92
C ARG A 123 -48.14 42.46 7.32
N CYS A 124 -48.46 41.17 7.34
CA CYS A 124 -47.64 40.14 6.73
C CYS A 124 -47.68 40.25 5.20
N GLU A 125 -48.88 40.32 4.62
CA GLU A 125 -49.09 40.41 3.17
C GLU A 125 -48.54 41.71 2.58
N ALA A 126 -48.54 42.81 3.33
CA ALA A 126 -47.89 44.05 2.93
C ALA A 126 -46.38 43.89 2.70
N LYS A 127 -45.72 42.94 3.38
CA LYS A 127 -44.28 42.67 3.22
C LYS A 127 -43.99 41.52 2.26
N HIS A 128 -44.81 40.47 2.29
CA HIS A 128 -44.54 39.21 1.58
C HIS A 128 -45.39 39.01 0.33
N GLY A 129 -46.41 39.83 0.12
CA GLY A 129 -47.38 39.72 -0.96
C GLY A 129 -48.69 39.07 -0.49
N LYS A 130 -49.76 39.38 -1.23
CA LYS A 130 -51.11 38.85 -1.00
C LYS A 130 -51.13 37.32 -1.12
N ASP A 131 -51.89 36.66 -0.25
CA ASP A 131 -52.07 35.20 -0.19
C ASP A 131 -50.77 34.40 0.09
N LYS A 132 -49.67 35.08 0.44
CA LYS A 132 -48.39 34.46 0.83
C LYS A 132 -48.18 34.34 2.33
N CYS A 133 -49.21 34.58 3.12
CA CYS A 133 -49.16 34.48 4.58
C CYS A 133 -50.19 33.48 5.11
N GLU A 134 -49.91 32.91 6.27
CA GLU A 134 -50.76 31.93 6.95
C GLU A 134 -50.70 32.10 8.46
N LYS A 135 -51.79 31.74 9.15
CA LYS A 135 -51.85 31.78 10.61
C LYS A 135 -51.28 30.49 11.19
N TYR A 136 -50.38 30.62 12.16
CA TYR A 136 -49.90 29.50 12.97
C TYR A 136 -50.04 29.84 14.46
N GLY A 137 -50.94 29.13 15.16
CA GLY A 137 -51.25 29.44 16.56
C GLY A 137 -51.82 30.85 16.74
N LEU A 138 -51.16 31.67 17.57
CA LEU A 138 -51.54 33.06 17.88
C LEU A 138 -50.74 34.11 17.08
N MET A 139 -50.13 33.71 15.97
CA MET A 139 -49.27 34.56 15.15
C MET A 139 -49.53 34.31 13.66
N VAL A 140 -49.17 35.28 12.81
CA VAL A 140 -49.17 35.12 11.34
C VAL A 140 -47.73 35.05 10.83
N TYR A 141 -47.45 34.14 9.88
CA TYR A 141 -46.14 33.97 9.26
C TYR A 141 -46.26 33.97 7.73
N PRO A 142 -45.17 34.26 6.99
CA PRO A 142 -45.11 33.94 5.58
C PRO A 142 -45.25 32.43 5.37
N LYS A 143 -45.88 32.01 4.27
CA LYS A 143 -45.95 30.60 3.87
C LYS A 143 -44.55 30.08 3.54
N CYS A 144 -44.36 28.79 3.73
CA CYS A 144 -43.12 28.13 3.32
C CYS A 144 -42.98 28.07 1.80
N ALA A 145 -41.74 28.05 1.33
CA ALA A 145 -41.41 27.81 -0.06
C ALA A 145 -41.79 26.38 -0.45
N ASP A 146 -41.84 26.13 -1.75
CA ASP A 146 -42.18 24.81 -2.27
C ASP A 146 -41.27 23.73 -1.67
N ARG A 147 -41.86 22.58 -1.32
CA ARG A 147 -41.22 21.43 -0.66
C ARG A 147 -40.85 21.63 0.81
N TYR A 148 -41.21 22.76 1.41
CA TYR A 148 -41.10 23.00 2.85
C TYR A 148 -42.48 23.08 3.48
N SER A 149 -42.55 22.63 4.73
CA SER A 149 -43.75 22.68 5.56
C SER A 149 -43.46 23.42 6.86
N ALA A 150 -44.49 24.06 7.41
CA ALA A 150 -44.40 24.73 8.70
C ALA A 150 -44.07 23.72 9.81
N PHE A 151 -42.92 23.89 10.47
CA PHE A 151 -42.54 23.11 11.65
C PHE A 151 -42.47 24.04 12.86
N GLY A 152 -43.45 23.89 13.76
CA GLY A 152 -43.66 24.87 14.82
C GLY A 152 -44.04 26.25 14.28
N CYS A 153 -43.88 27.28 15.10
CA CYS A 153 -44.26 28.65 14.72
C CYS A 153 -43.42 29.18 13.56
N CYS A 154 -42.12 28.90 13.57
CA CYS A 154 -41.16 29.84 13.04
C CYS A 154 -40.16 29.20 12.07
N LEU A 155 -40.26 27.89 11.79
CA LEU A 155 -39.35 27.19 10.88
C LEU A 155 -40.12 26.62 9.69
N CYS A 156 -39.48 26.66 8.53
CA CYS A 156 -39.85 25.89 7.36
C CYS A 156 -38.89 24.71 7.28
N ARG A 157 -39.46 23.51 7.38
CA ARG A 157 -38.75 22.24 7.36
C ARG A 157 -39.12 21.45 6.11
N PRO A 158 -38.13 20.94 5.34
CA PRO A 158 -38.40 20.06 4.23
C PRO A 158 -38.78 18.66 4.72
N ASN A 159 -39.36 17.85 3.84
CA ASN A 159 -39.52 16.44 4.14
C ASN A 159 -38.14 15.76 4.24
N PRO A 160 -37.99 14.74 5.11
CA PRO A 160 -36.78 13.93 5.15
C PRO A 160 -36.39 13.45 3.74
N PRO A 161 -35.13 13.65 3.31
CA PRO A 161 -34.69 13.22 1.99
C PRO A 161 -34.63 11.70 1.90
N ASP A 162 -34.55 11.11 0.72
CA ASP A 162 -34.12 9.71 0.57
C ASP A 162 -32.59 9.69 0.43
N CYS A 163 -31.88 9.20 1.46
CA CYS A 163 -30.41 9.25 1.44
C CYS A 163 -29.80 8.21 0.51
N GLU A 164 -30.49 7.09 0.26
CA GLU A 164 -29.99 6.03 -0.62
C GLU A 164 -30.05 6.50 -2.08
N GLU A 165 -31.15 7.16 -2.48
CA GLU A 165 -31.28 7.82 -3.78
C GLU A 165 -30.21 8.91 -3.99
N LEU A 166 -29.83 9.60 -2.91
CA LEU A 166 -28.77 10.60 -2.93
C LEU A 166 -27.35 10.01 -2.94
N GLY A 167 -27.21 8.68 -2.98
CA GLY A 167 -25.92 8.00 -2.96
C GLY A 167 -25.24 8.03 -1.60
N LEU A 168 -25.93 8.44 -0.54
CA LEU A 168 -25.44 8.50 0.84
C LEU A 168 -25.84 7.24 1.63
N GLY A 169 -25.45 7.20 2.91
CA GLY A 169 -25.76 6.14 3.85
C GLY A 169 -27.17 6.26 4.43
N LYS A 170 -27.34 5.85 5.68
CA LYS A 170 -28.65 5.82 6.33
C LYS A 170 -29.16 7.22 6.70
N ASN A 171 -30.48 7.35 6.60
CA ASN A 171 -31.25 8.49 7.04
C ASN A 171 -31.29 8.62 8.57
N PHE A 172 -31.18 9.86 9.05
CA PHE A 172 -31.45 10.27 10.41
C PHE A 172 -32.12 11.66 10.41
N ASP A 173 -33.45 11.71 10.51
CA ASP A 173 -34.23 12.95 10.32
C ASP A 173 -33.90 13.62 8.97
N LEU A 174 -33.44 14.88 8.97
CA LEU A 174 -33.01 15.59 7.77
C LEU A 174 -31.55 15.31 7.38
N SER A 175 -30.85 14.49 8.17
CA SER A 175 -29.45 14.19 7.98
C SER A 175 -29.25 12.85 7.29
N CYS A 176 -28.34 12.82 6.32
CA CYS A 176 -27.87 11.60 5.68
C CYS A 176 -26.47 11.28 6.19
N ALA A 177 -26.25 10.09 6.73
CA ALA A 177 -24.90 9.64 7.03
C ALA A 177 -24.09 9.57 5.73
N LYS A 178 -22.86 10.09 5.73
CA LYS A 178 -21.96 9.94 4.59
C LYS A 178 -21.52 8.48 4.44
N LYS A 179 -21.28 8.05 3.21
CA LYS A 179 -20.52 6.80 3.00
C LYS A 179 -19.05 7.09 3.23
N ILE A 180 -18.39 6.14 3.87
CA ILE A 180 -16.97 6.21 4.21
C ILE A 180 -16.30 5.02 3.57
N VAL A 181 -15.30 5.28 2.74
CA VAL A 181 -14.35 4.27 2.28
C VAL A 181 -13.10 4.41 3.13
N ILE A 182 -12.84 3.38 3.93
CA ILE A 182 -11.69 3.35 4.82
C ILE A 182 -10.41 3.32 3.98
N GLY A 183 -9.49 4.22 4.27
CA GLY A 183 -8.19 4.27 3.64
C GLY A 183 -7.37 3.02 3.94
N LYS A 184 -6.78 2.43 2.90
CA LYS A 184 -5.87 1.29 3.04
C LYS A 184 -4.44 1.80 2.88
N PRO A 185 -3.59 1.74 3.93
CA PRO A 185 -2.22 2.18 3.80
C PRO A 185 -1.41 1.15 3.00
N GLU A 186 -0.76 1.62 1.95
CA GLU A 186 0.19 0.83 1.16
C GLU A 186 1.59 1.44 1.24
N LEU A 187 2.60 0.60 1.02
CA LEU A 187 3.96 1.07 0.88
C LEU A 187 4.13 1.73 -0.49
N GLY A 188 4.93 2.79 -0.54
CA GLY A 188 5.25 3.42 -1.83
C GLY A 188 6.11 2.54 -2.72
N VAL A 189 6.30 3.03 -3.94
CA VAL A 189 7.12 2.36 -4.97
C VAL A 189 8.55 2.90 -4.96
N CYS A 190 9.51 2.02 -5.24
CA CYS A 190 10.91 2.38 -5.39
C CYS A 190 11.22 2.92 -6.79
N ALA A 191 12.39 3.54 -6.96
CA ALA A 191 12.88 3.92 -8.27
C ALA A 191 13.05 2.69 -9.18
N SER A 192 13.12 2.89 -10.49
CA SER A 192 13.18 1.78 -11.46
C SER A 192 14.43 0.90 -11.32
N ASP A 193 15.50 1.43 -10.76
CA ASP A 193 16.79 0.79 -10.47
C ASP A 193 16.92 0.29 -9.02
N GLU A 194 15.88 0.46 -8.21
CA GLU A 194 15.81 -0.01 -6.83
C GLU A 194 14.81 -1.18 -6.69
N GLU A 195 14.90 -1.91 -5.58
CA GLU A 195 13.93 -2.92 -5.19
C GLU A 195 13.43 -2.67 -3.76
N LEU A 196 12.14 -2.94 -3.54
CA LEU A 196 11.50 -2.82 -2.24
C LEU A 196 11.75 -4.08 -1.43
N ASP A 197 12.40 -3.94 -0.28
CA ASP A 197 12.58 -5.03 0.67
C ASP A 197 12.28 -4.57 2.09
N THR A 198 11.39 -5.27 2.78
CA THR A 198 10.92 -4.95 4.15
C THR A 198 10.49 -3.49 4.36
N GLY A 199 10.00 -2.82 3.31
CA GLY A 199 9.50 -1.44 3.39
C GLY A 199 10.53 -0.35 3.07
N LEU A 200 11.75 -0.72 2.68
CA LEU A 200 12.77 0.21 2.22
C LEU A 200 13.19 -0.12 0.79
N CYS A 201 13.53 0.93 0.05
CA CYS A 201 14.10 0.85 -1.28
C CYS A 201 15.61 0.72 -1.18
N TYR A 202 16.15 -0.32 -1.79
CA TYR A 202 17.57 -0.56 -1.90
C TYR A 202 17.98 -0.60 -3.37
N GLU A 203 19.25 -0.28 -3.65
CA GLU A 203 19.84 -0.55 -4.96
C GLU A 203 19.70 -2.05 -5.29
N LYS A 204 19.37 -2.36 -6.55
CA LYS A 204 19.29 -3.74 -7.01
C LYS A 204 20.64 -4.44 -6.86
N CYS A 205 20.60 -5.73 -6.52
CA CYS A 205 21.80 -6.54 -6.51
C CYS A 205 22.32 -6.80 -7.93
N LYS A 206 23.64 -7.02 -8.04
CA LYS A 206 24.31 -7.45 -9.25
C LYS A 206 23.77 -8.82 -9.65
N GLU A 207 23.89 -9.15 -10.93
CA GLU A 207 23.53 -10.47 -11.44
C GLU A 207 24.22 -11.58 -10.62
N GLY A 208 23.48 -12.64 -10.29
CA GLY A 208 23.96 -13.72 -9.44
C GLY A 208 23.91 -13.44 -7.93
N PHE A 209 23.30 -12.33 -7.50
CA PHE A 209 23.04 -12.02 -6.10
C PHE A 209 21.56 -11.69 -5.86
N TYR A 210 21.10 -11.88 -4.62
CA TYR A 210 19.78 -11.49 -4.16
C TYR A 210 19.85 -10.64 -2.90
N GLY A 211 18.88 -9.75 -2.73
CA GLY A 211 18.81 -8.82 -1.60
C GLY A 211 18.22 -9.42 -0.34
N VAL A 212 18.84 -9.13 0.81
CA VAL A 212 18.20 -9.21 2.13
C VAL A 212 18.60 -7.97 2.94
N GLY A 213 17.67 -7.04 3.07
CA GLY A 213 17.86 -5.73 3.68
C GLY A 213 19.04 -4.98 3.04
N PRO A 214 20.04 -4.52 3.82
CA PRO A 214 21.16 -3.73 3.31
C PRO A 214 22.28 -4.56 2.66
N VAL A 215 22.09 -5.88 2.49
CA VAL A 215 23.14 -6.79 2.01
C VAL A 215 22.66 -7.57 0.78
N CYS A 216 23.51 -7.62 -0.24
CA CYS A 216 23.38 -8.56 -1.34
C CYS A 216 24.13 -9.85 -1.01
N TRP A 217 23.44 -10.99 -1.12
CA TRP A 217 23.97 -12.32 -0.89
C TRP A 217 24.11 -13.07 -2.20
N THR A 218 25.17 -13.85 -2.36
CA THR A 218 25.36 -14.66 -3.57
C THR A 218 24.23 -15.69 -3.71
N SER A 219 23.68 -15.79 -4.93
CA SER A 219 22.80 -16.88 -5.33
C SER A 219 23.60 -18.17 -5.52
N ILE A 220 23.07 -19.28 -5.04
CA ILE A 220 23.71 -20.59 -5.19
C ILE A 220 23.33 -21.22 -6.54
N PRO A 221 24.17 -22.09 -7.12
CA PRO A 221 23.82 -22.76 -8.36
C PRO A 221 22.55 -23.59 -8.24
N SER A 222 21.77 -23.68 -9.32
CA SER A 222 20.52 -24.44 -9.31
C SER A 222 20.76 -25.92 -8.97
N GLY A 223 19.93 -26.47 -8.08
CA GLY A 223 20.03 -27.85 -7.62
C GLY A 223 21.09 -28.12 -6.55
N TRP A 224 21.85 -27.10 -6.13
CA TRP A 224 22.82 -27.22 -5.05
C TRP A 224 22.17 -27.00 -3.68
N ALA A 225 22.73 -27.64 -2.66
CA ALA A 225 22.33 -27.45 -1.27
C ALA A 225 23.07 -26.25 -0.67
N SER A 226 22.33 -25.40 0.04
CA SER A 226 22.88 -24.34 0.88
C SER A 226 23.44 -24.95 2.17
N CYS A 227 24.75 -24.89 2.35
CA CYS A 227 25.44 -25.19 3.60
C CYS A 227 25.76 -23.86 4.32
N VAL A 228 26.00 -23.86 5.63
CA VAL A 228 26.04 -22.63 6.46
C VAL A 228 26.87 -21.49 5.86
N THR A 229 28.05 -21.79 5.31
CA THR A 229 29.00 -20.80 4.75
C THR A 229 29.35 -21.03 3.26
N PHE A 230 28.74 -22.04 2.63
CA PHE A 230 29.08 -22.49 1.28
C PHE A 230 27.90 -23.23 0.66
N ALA A 231 27.87 -23.46 -0.65
CA ALA A 231 26.94 -24.40 -1.27
C ALA A 231 27.69 -25.59 -1.87
N ALA A 232 27.05 -26.75 -1.86
CA ALA A 232 27.57 -27.98 -2.42
C ALA A 232 26.51 -28.66 -3.30
N LYS A 233 26.92 -29.64 -4.12
CA LYS A 233 26.02 -30.32 -5.06
C LYS A 233 24.85 -31.05 -4.39
N SER A 234 25.03 -31.53 -3.16
CA SER A 234 24.00 -32.21 -2.39
C SER A 234 24.06 -31.88 -0.90
N SER A 235 22.99 -32.17 -0.16
CA SER A 235 22.95 -31.94 1.29
C SER A 235 23.88 -32.87 2.07
N SER A 236 24.18 -34.06 1.55
CA SER A 236 25.19 -34.96 2.13
C SER A 236 26.59 -34.37 2.06
N ASP A 237 26.90 -33.62 1.00
CA ASP A 237 28.21 -32.98 0.82
C ASP A 237 28.44 -31.86 1.85
N CYS A 238 27.38 -31.31 2.46
CA CYS A 238 27.53 -30.31 3.53
C CYS A 238 28.18 -30.87 4.80
N ALA A 239 28.12 -32.18 5.05
CA ALA A 239 28.65 -32.81 6.27
C ALA A 239 30.11 -33.27 6.13
N GLU A 240 30.58 -33.47 4.90
CA GLU A 240 31.93 -33.98 4.63
C GLU A 240 33.01 -32.88 4.71
N TRP A 241 32.61 -31.61 4.63
CA TRP A 241 33.52 -30.47 4.54
C TRP A 241 33.31 -29.50 5.71
N THR A 242 33.96 -29.77 6.84
CA THR A 242 33.94 -28.88 8.02
C THR A 242 34.98 -27.77 7.95
N ASP A 243 36.05 -27.97 7.16
CA ASP A 243 37.12 -27.00 6.93
C ASP A 243 37.26 -26.78 5.43
N ILE A 244 36.86 -25.61 4.94
CA ILE A 244 37.06 -25.21 3.54
C ILE A 244 38.37 -24.43 3.45
N PRO A 245 39.43 -24.98 2.84
CA PRO A 245 40.65 -24.24 2.58
C PRO A 245 40.36 -22.94 1.81
N GLY A 246 41.09 -21.86 2.09
CA GLY A 246 41.01 -20.65 1.27
C GLY A 246 41.38 -20.96 -0.19
N GLY A 247 40.65 -20.39 -1.15
CA GLY A 247 40.96 -20.51 -2.58
C GLY A 247 39.90 -21.16 -3.47
N TYR A 248 38.76 -21.58 -2.92
CA TYR A 248 37.63 -22.06 -3.74
C TYR A 248 36.88 -20.91 -4.42
N PRO A 249 36.29 -21.17 -5.60
CA PRO A 249 35.52 -20.18 -6.32
C PRO A 249 34.24 -19.81 -5.56
N THR A 250 33.82 -18.58 -5.76
CA THR A 250 32.58 -18.05 -5.18
C THR A 250 31.37 -18.60 -5.95
N CYS A 251 30.20 -18.67 -5.32
CA CYS A 251 29.03 -19.27 -5.97
C CYS A 251 28.56 -18.50 -7.22
N ASP A 252 28.83 -17.19 -7.35
CA ASP A 252 28.60 -16.43 -8.58
C ASP A 252 29.56 -16.85 -9.71
N GLN A 253 30.84 -17.09 -9.39
CA GLN A 253 31.82 -17.62 -10.36
C GLN A 253 31.40 -19.00 -10.86
N VAL A 254 31.00 -19.89 -9.94
CA VAL A 254 30.56 -21.25 -10.29
C VAL A 254 29.27 -21.22 -11.12
N THR A 255 28.31 -20.36 -10.78
CA THR A 255 27.07 -20.20 -11.55
C THR A 255 27.35 -19.68 -12.96
N ALA A 256 28.23 -18.68 -13.10
CA ALA A 256 28.65 -18.18 -14.41
C ALA A 256 29.38 -19.24 -15.25
N LEU A 257 30.18 -20.11 -14.62
CA LEU A 257 30.81 -21.26 -15.25
C LEU A 257 29.77 -22.27 -15.75
N MET A 258 28.74 -22.60 -14.95
CA MET A 258 27.66 -23.51 -15.36
C MET A 258 26.89 -23.00 -16.58
N LEU A 259 26.52 -21.72 -16.57
CA LEU A 259 25.77 -21.12 -17.68
C LEU A 259 26.54 -21.21 -19.00
N ARG A 260 27.85 -20.90 -18.98
CA ARG A 260 28.72 -21.03 -20.16
C ARG A 260 28.86 -22.47 -20.67
N THR A 261 28.74 -23.47 -19.80
CA THR A 261 28.78 -24.88 -20.22
C THR A 261 27.45 -25.38 -20.81
N LEU A 262 26.34 -24.68 -20.59
CA LEU A 262 25.03 -25.02 -21.18
C LEU A 262 24.84 -24.38 -22.56
N GLU A 263 25.57 -23.30 -22.86
CA GLU A 263 25.50 -22.57 -24.13
C GLU A 263 26.43 -23.13 -25.23
N ASN A 264 27.33 -24.08 -24.90
CA ASN A 264 28.23 -24.76 -25.83
C ASN A 264 27.81 -26.23 -26.03
#